data_AF-A0A1C5GUX6-F1
#
_entry.id   AF-A0A1C5GUX6-F1
#
_cell.length_a   1.000
_cell.length_b   1.000
_cell.length_c   1.000
_cell.angle_alpha   90.00
_cell.angle_beta   90.00
_cell.angle_gamma   90.00
#
_symmetry.space_group_name_H-M   'P 1'
#
loop_
_entity.id
_entity.type
_entity.pdbx_description
1 polymer ?
#
loop_
_entity_poly.entity_id
_entity_poly.type
_entity_poly.pdbx_seq_one_letter_code
_entity_poly.pdbx_strand_id
1 'polypeptide(L)'
;MTDRDRDRPLEESPEVAAAVEDDTGVPQLMTGGGADRDNPTFVGPGDRGERSAGENLIGDPYAAGTGATGTGTGAAPDNIRTGGEQPWDPEDLVMARGQDMTPENLERARRDLAELGRAAIEKTVP
;
A
#
# COMPACT_ATOMS: atom_id res chain seq x y z
N MET A 1 2.40 -27.14 -48.02
CA MET A 1 2.58 -27.40 -46.58
C MET A 1 2.27 -26.10 -45.89
N THR A 2 1.05 -25.92 -45.39
CA THR A 2 0.59 -24.63 -44.85
C THR A 2 1.39 -24.29 -43.59
N ASP A 3 1.90 -23.05 -43.56
CA ASP A 3 2.68 -22.39 -42.50
C ASP A 3 1.80 -22.14 -41.24
N ARG A 4 1.07 -23.17 -40.80
CA ARG A 4 0.00 -23.11 -39.78
C ARG A 4 0.54 -23.25 -38.36
N ASP A 5 1.83 -23.56 -38.21
CA ASP A 5 2.48 -23.79 -36.93
C ASP A 5 3.11 -22.51 -36.33
N ARG A 6 3.13 -21.37 -37.04
CA ARG A 6 3.68 -20.11 -36.50
C ARG A 6 2.75 -19.32 -35.60
N ASP A 7 1.44 -19.51 -35.74
CA ASP A 7 0.42 -18.81 -34.95
C ASP A 7 -0.04 -19.64 -33.75
N ARG A 8 0.67 -20.74 -33.44
CA ARG A 8 0.33 -21.55 -32.28
C ARG A 8 0.61 -20.72 -31.01
N PRO A 9 -0.36 -20.60 -30.09
CA PRO A 9 -0.12 -19.95 -28.81
C PRO A 9 1.05 -20.59 -28.08
N LEU A 10 1.82 -19.78 -27.35
CA LEU A 10 3.06 -20.23 -26.70
C LEU A 10 2.79 -21.32 -25.66
N GLU A 11 1.59 -21.33 -25.06
CA GLU A 11 1.11 -22.35 -24.13
C GLU A 11 1.00 -23.76 -24.74
N GLU A 12 0.92 -23.89 -26.06
CA GLU A 12 0.86 -25.18 -26.77
C GLU A 12 2.20 -25.57 -27.41
N SER A 13 3.28 -24.88 -27.06
CA SER A 13 4.63 -25.23 -27.52
C SER A 13 5.14 -26.50 -26.82
N PRO A 14 5.92 -27.34 -27.52
CA PRO A 14 6.47 -28.57 -26.93
C PRO A 14 7.42 -28.28 -25.75
N GLU A 15 8.08 -27.13 -25.74
CA GLU A 15 8.94 -26.70 -24.64
C GLU A 15 8.13 -26.39 -23.38
N VAL A 16 6.96 -25.74 -23.50
CA VAL A 16 6.06 -25.48 -22.37
C VAL A 16 5.44 -26.77 -21.86
N ALA A 17 5.05 -27.69 -22.75
CA ALA A 17 4.54 -29.01 -22.35
C ALA A 17 5.57 -29.81 -21.54
N ALA A 18 6.84 -29.82 -21.99
CA ALA A 18 7.93 -30.49 -21.28
C ALA A 18 8.22 -29.86 -19.90
N ALA A 19 8.07 -28.54 -19.76
CA ALA A 19 8.27 -27.85 -18.48
C ALA A 19 7.14 -28.11 -17.46
N VAL A 20 5.91 -28.37 -17.93
CA VAL A 20 4.77 -28.74 -17.07
C VAL A 20 4.88 -30.19 -16.58
N GLU A 21 5.43 -31.09 -17.41
CA GLU A 21 5.68 -32.49 -17.04
C GLU A 21 6.93 -32.69 -16.17
N ASP A 22 7.82 -31.68 -16.08
CA ASP A 22 8.97 -31.72 -15.18
C ASP A 22 8.50 -31.57 -13.72
N ASP A 23 8.51 -32.69 -13.00
CA ASP A 23 8.11 -32.83 -11.58
C ASP A 23 9.07 -32.11 -10.59
N THR A 24 9.68 -31.00 -11.00
CA THR A 24 10.61 -30.17 -10.20
C THR A 24 9.90 -29.12 -9.34
N GLY A 25 8.57 -29.18 -9.28
CA GLY A 25 7.77 -28.37 -8.37
C GLY A 25 8.23 -28.49 -6.92
N VAL A 26 8.30 -27.36 -6.21
CA VAL A 26 8.60 -27.35 -4.77
C VAL A 26 7.36 -27.92 -4.05
N PRO A 27 7.42 -29.10 -3.40
CA PRO A 27 6.23 -29.75 -2.85
C PRO A 27 5.47 -28.90 -1.82
N GLN A 28 6.17 -27.99 -1.15
CA GLN A 28 5.62 -27.05 -0.18
C GLN A 28 4.73 -25.97 -0.82
N LEU A 29 4.86 -25.71 -2.12
CA LEU A 29 4.10 -24.71 -2.88
C LEU A 29 3.01 -25.32 -3.77
N MET A 30 3.03 -26.64 -3.97
CA MET A 30 2.01 -27.36 -4.76
C MET A 30 0.79 -27.65 -3.90
N THR A 31 0.04 -26.61 -3.54
CA THR A 31 -1.26 -26.79 -2.90
C THR A 31 -2.32 -27.15 -3.95
N GLY A 32 -3.29 -28.00 -3.59
CA GLY A 32 -4.32 -28.56 -4.49
C GLY A 32 -5.36 -27.57 -5.04
N GLY A 33 -4.98 -26.32 -5.32
CA GLY A 33 -5.79 -25.29 -5.97
C GLY A 33 -6.91 -24.68 -5.12
N GLY A 34 -6.98 -25.04 -3.84
CA GLY A 34 -7.94 -24.50 -2.89
C GLY A 34 -7.46 -23.20 -2.24
N ALA A 35 -8.34 -22.61 -1.42
CA ALA A 35 -7.96 -21.51 -0.55
C ALA A 35 -6.95 -22.01 0.49
N ASP A 36 -5.78 -21.39 0.56
CA ASP A 36 -4.77 -21.70 1.56
C ASP A 36 -4.04 -20.42 2.01
N ARG A 37 -2.96 -20.59 2.78
CA ARG A 37 -2.18 -19.47 3.31
C ARG A 37 -1.54 -18.61 2.21
N ASP A 38 -1.08 -19.25 1.14
CA ASP A 38 -0.34 -18.66 0.03
C ASP A 38 -1.25 -18.38 -1.19
N ASN A 39 -2.44 -18.99 -1.24
CA ASN A 39 -3.50 -18.75 -2.22
C ASN A 39 -4.83 -18.37 -1.53
N PRO A 40 -4.99 -17.13 -1.04
CA PRO A 40 -6.19 -16.72 -0.32
C PRO A 40 -7.38 -16.50 -1.27
N THR A 41 -8.59 -16.84 -0.82
CA THR A 41 -9.82 -16.44 -1.50
C THR A 41 -10.22 -15.02 -1.09
N PHE A 42 -10.36 -14.14 -2.07
CA PHE A 42 -10.86 -12.78 -1.84
C PHE A 42 -12.38 -12.75 -1.79
N VAL A 43 -12.93 -12.07 -0.79
CA VAL A 43 -14.36 -11.87 -0.64
C VAL A 43 -14.78 -10.64 -1.44
N GLY A 44 -15.80 -10.77 -2.28
CA GLY A 44 -16.34 -9.66 -3.07
C GLY A 44 -17.19 -8.71 -2.21
N PRO A 45 -17.48 -7.47 -2.70
CA PRO A 45 -18.36 -6.55 -2.01
C PRO A 45 -19.78 -7.15 -1.84
N GLY A 46 -20.13 -7.54 -0.61
CA GLY A 46 -21.44 -8.12 -0.27
C GLY A 46 -21.42 -9.57 0.20
N ASP A 47 -20.30 -10.29 0.05
CA ASP A 47 -20.16 -11.65 0.58
C ASP A 47 -19.72 -11.66 2.04
N ARG A 48 -20.27 -12.57 2.85
CA ARG A 48 -19.84 -12.80 4.23
C ARG A 48 -18.99 -14.07 4.27
N GLY A 49 -17.67 -13.93 4.20
CA GLY A 49 -16.74 -15.04 4.38
C GLY A 49 -16.95 -15.75 5.73
N GLU A 50 -16.75 -17.06 5.76
CA GLU A 50 -16.75 -17.84 7.00
C GLU A 50 -15.58 -17.41 7.88
N ARG A 51 -15.91 -16.70 8.95
CA ARG A 51 -14.96 -16.11 9.88
C ARG A 51 -14.29 -17.22 10.67
N SER A 52 -13.02 -17.51 10.37
CA SER A 52 -12.20 -18.34 11.26
C SER A 52 -12.12 -17.63 12.62
N ALA A 53 -12.32 -18.38 13.70
CA ALA A 53 -12.41 -17.89 15.08
C ALA A 53 -11.05 -17.40 15.62
N GLY A 54 -10.53 -16.33 15.03
CA GLY A 54 -9.31 -15.62 15.42
C GLY A 54 -9.45 -14.10 15.33
N GLU A 55 -10.68 -13.58 15.23
CA GLU A 55 -11.03 -12.17 14.94
C GLU A 55 -10.64 -11.13 16.01
N ASN A 56 -9.70 -11.44 16.91
CA ASN A 56 -9.17 -10.48 17.88
C ASN A 56 -7.64 -10.30 17.80
N LEU A 57 -6.93 -10.94 16.86
CA LEU A 57 -5.46 -10.81 16.79
C LEU A 57 -4.94 -9.99 15.61
N ILE A 58 -5.69 -9.89 14.51
CA ILE A 58 -5.27 -9.11 13.35
C ILE A 58 -6.48 -8.29 12.93
N GLY A 59 -6.38 -6.97 13.12
CA GLY A 59 -7.41 -6.03 12.67
C GLY A 59 -7.70 -6.24 11.19
N ASP A 60 -8.93 -5.97 10.79
CA ASP A 60 -9.39 -6.12 9.41
C ASP A 60 -8.36 -5.50 8.43
N PRO A 61 -7.82 -6.28 7.47
CA PRO A 61 -6.79 -5.80 6.54
C PRO A 61 -7.33 -4.72 5.58
N TYR A 62 -8.66 -4.58 5.46
CA TYR A 62 -9.34 -3.49 4.79
C TYR A 62 -9.78 -2.37 5.74
N ALA A 63 -9.74 -2.59 7.06
CA ALA A 63 -9.88 -1.54 8.08
C ALA A 63 -8.56 -0.82 8.38
N ALA A 64 -7.45 -1.23 7.76
CA ALA A 64 -6.23 -0.43 7.63
C ALA A 64 -6.52 0.82 6.78
N GLY A 65 -7.32 1.71 7.34
CA GLY A 65 -8.07 2.70 6.58
C GLY A 65 -9.16 3.40 7.37
N THR A 66 -9.76 2.83 8.42
CA THR A 66 -10.84 3.55 9.12
C THR A 66 -10.95 3.26 10.62
N GLY A 67 -9.80 3.11 11.29
CA GLY A 67 -9.60 3.73 12.60
C GLY A 67 -9.64 2.87 13.87
N ALA A 68 -9.60 3.62 14.97
CA ALA A 68 -9.63 3.27 16.39
C ALA A 68 -8.32 2.86 17.10
N THR A 69 -7.53 1.85 16.69
CA THR A 69 -6.28 1.51 17.42
C THR A 69 -5.23 0.80 16.54
N GLY A 70 -4.31 1.56 15.95
CA GLY A 70 -2.98 1.06 15.53
C GLY A 70 -2.80 0.74 14.03
N THR A 71 -1.87 1.47 13.40
CA THR A 71 -1.11 1.18 12.15
C THR A 71 -1.69 1.45 10.75
N GLY A 72 -2.93 1.86 10.55
CA GLY A 72 -3.48 2.08 9.19
C GLY A 72 -4.32 3.34 9.08
N THR A 73 -3.75 4.39 8.50
CA THR A 73 -4.47 5.62 8.18
C THR A 73 -5.61 5.29 7.26
N GLY A 74 -6.80 5.70 7.64
CA GLY A 74 -7.52 6.28 6.55
C GLY A 74 -8.62 7.22 6.90
N ALA A 75 -9.20 7.56 5.78
CA ALA A 75 -9.86 8.78 5.50
C ALA A 75 -11.34 8.44 5.53
N ALA A 76 -12.00 8.81 6.62
CA ALA A 76 -13.38 9.24 6.47
C ALA A 76 -13.37 10.38 5.42
N PRO A 77 -14.42 10.54 4.59
CA PRO A 77 -14.47 11.58 3.55
C PRO A 77 -14.24 13.00 4.11
N ASP A 78 -14.53 13.21 5.39
CA ASP A 78 -14.32 14.48 6.11
C ASP A 78 -12.94 14.60 6.79
N ASN A 79 -12.11 13.55 6.74
CA ASN A 79 -10.77 13.48 7.36
C ASN A 79 -9.73 13.01 6.34
N ILE A 80 -9.60 13.75 5.23
CA ILE A 80 -8.47 13.61 4.33
C ILE A 80 -7.20 14.04 5.09
N ARG A 81 -6.29 13.09 5.31
CA ARG A 81 -4.96 13.37 5.87
C ARG A 81 -4.04 13.82 4.75
N THR A 82 -3.60 15.08 4.80
CA THR A 82 -2.65 15.67 3.84
C THR A 82 -1.21 15.56 4.34
N GLY A 83 -0.98 15.01 5.53
CA GLY A 83 0.34 14.94 6.18
C GLY A 83 0.70 16.21 6.96
N GLY A 84 0.04 17.34 6.70
CA GLY A 84 0.23 18.59 7.44
C GLY A 84 -0.28 18.57 8.88
N GLU A 85 -1.05 17.56 9.28
CA GLU A 85 -1.60 17.43 10.64
C GLU A 85 -0.61 16.98 11.72
N GLN A 86 0.59 16.55 11.34
CA GLN A 86 1.62 16.14 12.28
C GLN A 86 2.25 17.36 12.99
N PRO A 87 2.86 17.21 14.18
CA PRO A 87 3.66 18.28 14.76
C PRO A 87 4.87 18.54 13.85
N TRP A 88 5.10 19.81 13.50
CA TRP A 88 6.19 20.24 12.65
C TRP A 88 7.09 21.21 13.41
N ASP A 89 8.40 21.03 13.26
CA ASP A 89 9.38 21.95 13.82
C ASP A 89 9.71 23.07 12.80
N PRO A 90 10.18 24.25 13.26
CA PRO A 90 10.59 25.33 12.37
C PRO A 90 11.66 24.91 11.36
N GLU A 91 12.58 24.02 11.76
CA GLU A 91 13.60 23.43 10.90
C GLU A 91 13.00 22.71 9.70
N ASP A 92 11.90 21.96 9.90
CA ASP A 92 11.23 21.21 8.83
C ASP A 92 10.66 22.16 7.78
N LEU A 93 10.07 23.28 8.20
CA LEU A 93 9.52 24.27 7.30
C LEU A 93 10.63 25.01 6.52
N VAL A 94 11.80 25.26 7.13
CA VAL A 94 12.97 25.82 6.44
C VAL A 94 13.49 24.85 5.37
N MET A 95 13.61 23.57 5.73
CA MET A 95 14.04 22.51 4.82
C MET A 95 13.06 22.29 3.67
N ALA A 96 11.77 22.28 3.95
CA ALA A 96 10.71 22.16 2.94
C ALA A 96 10.73 23.32 1.93
N ARG A 97 11.16 24.52 2.35
CA ARG A 97 11.37 25.68 1.46
C ARG A 97 12.69 25.62 0.69
N GLY A 98 13.57 24.66 0.99
CA GLY A 98 14.91 24.58 0.42
C GLY A 98 15.83 25.72 0.87
N GLN A 99 15.64 26.23 2.09
CA GLN A 99 16.40 27.34 2.64
C GLN A 99 17.50 26.85 3.59
N ASP A 100 18.59 27.61 3.71
CA ASP A 100 19.64 27.32 4.68
C ASP A 100 19.16 27.55 6.12
N MET A 101 19.68 26.75 7.07
CA MET A 101 19.37 26.82 8.51
C MET A 101 20.03 28.03 9.19
N THR A 102 19.66 29.23 8.77
CA THR A 102 20.08 30.47 9.44
C THR A 102 19.10 30.86 10.54
N PRO A 103 19.54 31.60 11.58
CA PRO A 103 18.66 32.05 12.66
C PRO A 103 17.45 32.83 12.16
N GLU A 104 17.62 33.67 11.14
CA GLU A 104 16.56 34.49 10.56
C GLU A 104 15.48 33.64 9.87
N ASN A 105 15.91 32.57 9.18
CA ASN A 105 14.98 31.64 8.53
C ASN A 105 14.19 30.81 9.55
N LEU A 106 14.84 30.40 10.65
CA LEU A 106 14.18 29.70 11.75
C LEU A 106 13.18 30.58 12.49
N GLU A 107 13.50 31.85 12.75
CA GLU A 107 12.55 32.78 13.36
C GLU A 107 11.33 33.03 12.47
N ARG A 108 11.54 33.18 11.16
CA ARG A 108 10.45 33.30 10.19
C ARG A 108 9.58 32.04 10.18
N ALA A 109 10.18 30.86 10.11
CA ALA A 109 9.46 29.59 10.14
C ALA A 109 8.67 29.40 11.44
N ARG A 110 9.24 29.79 12.59
CA ARG A 110 8.55 29.77 13.88
C ARG A 110 7.33 30.69 13.90
N ARG A 111 7.46 31.91 13.35
CA ARG A 111 6.33 32.84 13.22
C ARG A 111 5.25 32.26 12.31
N ASP A 112 5.64 31.71 11.16
CA ASP A 112 4.69 31.15 10.19
C ASP A 112 3.92 29.96 10.77
N LEU A 113 4.59 29.06 11.50
CA LEU A 113 3.94 27.95 12.20
C LEU A 113 3.02 28.44 13.32
N ALA A 114 3.39 29.50 14.05
CA ALA A 114 2.54 30.06 15.10
C ALA A 114 1.27 30.75 14.54
N GLU A 115 1.38 31.38 13.36
CA GLU A 115 0.28 32.12 12.74
C GLU A 115 -0.64 31.22 11.90
N LEU A 116 -0.06 30.33 11.09
CA LEU A 116 -0.79 29.54 10.08
C LEU A 116 -0.92 28.07 10.48
N GLY A 117 -0.15 27.58 11.45
CA GLY A 117 -0.12 26.18 11.86
C GLY A 117 0.09 25.24 10.67
N ARG A 118 -0.79 24.25 10.56
CA ARG A 118 -0.84 23.26 9.45
C ARG A 118 -0.80 23.91 8.07
N ALA A 119 -1.48 25.04 7.88
CA ALA A 119 -1.58 25.66 6.57
C ALA A 119 -0.24 26.19 6.05
N ALA A 120 0.76 26.43 6.91
CA ALA A 120 2.11 26.78 6.46
C ALA A 120 2.78 25.63 5.72
N ILE A 121 2.56 24.40 6.19
CA ILE A 121 3.14 23.18 5.62
C ILE A 121 2.45 22.83 4.31
N GLU A 122 1.12 22.83 4.29
CA GLU A 122 0.34 22.52 3.08
C GLU A 122 0.60 23.49 1.91
N LYS A 123 0.97 24.74 2.21
CA LYS A 123 1.35 25.72 1.18
C LYS A 123 2.76 25.51 0.65
N THR A 124 3.63 24.90 1.45
CA THR A 124 5.06 24.77 1.16
C THR A 124 5.36 23.43 0.50
N VAL A 125 4.73 22.36 0.97
CA VAL A 125 4.88 21.00 0.46
C VAL A 125 3.64 20.68 -0.38
N PRO A 126 3.76 20.58 -1.72
CA PRO A 126 2.65 20.24 -2.60
C PRO A 126 2.22 18.77 -2.51
#